data_AF-A0A7S2CRY8-F1
#
_entry.id   AF-A0A7S2CRY8-F1
#
_cell.length_a   1.000
_cell.length_b   1.000
_cell.length_c   1.000
_cell.angle_alpha   90.00
_cell.angle_beta   90.00
_cell.angle_gamma   90.00
#
_symmetry.space_group_name_H-M   'P 1'
#
loop_
_entity.id
_entity.type
_entity.pdbx_description
1 polymer ?
#
loop_
_entity_poly.entity_id
_entity_poly.type
_entity_poly.pdbx_seq_one_letter_code
_entity_poly.pdbx_strand_id
1 'polypeptide(L)'
;ARLPDGPPLQRMERMARDFGEGELELNHAVSCTLPCSHMDTLLENKKEYITYVERQTNTSIKVRGSETDGFSNVMITGPLLSVYAAHMAVVKTFHDKEREDVAKEEQQRQVEELQAQLANVESQLRVAQQRSS
;
A
#
# COMPACT_ATOMS: atom_id res chain seq x y z
N ALA A 1 22.08 -23.03 14.68
CA ALA A 1 21.81 -21.86 15.55
C ALA A 1 20.37 -21.94 16.05
N ARG A 2 20.11 -21.68 17.34
CA ARG A 2 18.75 -21.59 17.88
C ARG A 2 18.29 -20.14 17.75
N LEU A 3 17.08 -19.90 17.23
CA LEU A 3 16.52 -18.56 17.17
C LEU A 3 16.26 -18.05 18.60
N PRO A 4 16.61 -16.79 18.94
CA PRO A 4 16.34 -16.22 20.25
C PRO A 4 14.83 -16.10 20.51
N ASP A 5 14.38 -16.23 21.75
CA ASP A 5 12.95 -16.13 22.11
C ASP A 5 12.46 -14.67 22.16
N GLY A 6 11.19 -14.41 21.87
CA GLY A 6 10.55 -13.10 22.01
C GLY A 6 9.99 -12.50 20.71
N PRO A 7 9.52 -11.23 20.74
CA PRO A 7 8.91 -10.57 19.59
C PRO A 7 9.85 -10.45 18.38
N PRO A 8 9.33 -10.52 17.13
CA PRO A 8 10.15 -10.56 15.93
C PRO A 8 11.22 -9.47 15.82
N LEU A 9 10.88 -8.20 16.07
CA LEU A 9 11.82 -7.07 15.98
C LEU A 9 12.95 -7.17 17.02
N GLN A 10 12.64 -7.55 18.26
CA GLN A 10 13.64 -7.73 19.31
C GLN A 10 14.56 -8.93 19.05
N ARG A 11 14.06 -9.97 18.36
CA ARG A 11 14.91 -11.07 17.90
C ARG A 11 15.86 -10.61 16.80
N MET A 12 15.36 -9.87 15.82
CA MET A 12 16.17 -9.35 14.72
C MET A 12 17.27 -8.43 15.23
N GLU A 13 16.97 -7.55 16.19
CA GLU A 13 17.96 -6.69 16.82
C GLU A 13 19.07 -7.50 17.51
N ARG A 14 18.71 -8.56 18.25
CA ARG A 14 19.71 -9.44 18.89
C ARG A 14 20.55 -10.18 17.85
N MET A 15 19.91 -10.77 16.84
CA MET A 15 20.63 -11.47 15.77
C MET A 15 21.57 -10.53 15.02
N ALA A 16 21.18 -9.27 14.77
CA ALA A 16 22.02 -8.28 14.11
C ALA A 16 23.34 -8.01 14.84
N ARG A 17 23.40 -8.20 16.17
CA ARG A 17 24.63 -8.04 16.96
C ARG A 17 25.59 -9.22 16.83
N ASP A 18 25.10 -10.38 16.40
CA ASP A 18 25.89 -11.60 16.24
C ASP A 18 26.57 -11.68 14.86
N PHE A 19 26.19 -10.80 13.92
CA PHE A 19 26.83 -10.70 12.61
C PHE A 19 28.24 -10.11 12.73
N GLY A 20 29.15 -10.64 11.91
CA GLY A 20 30.49 -10.08 11.74
C GLY A 20 30.47 -8.71 11.08
N GLU A 21 31.60 -8.03 11.15
CA GLU A 21 31.79 -6.72 10.51
C GLU A 21 31.54 -6.82 9.00
N GLY A 22 30.63 -5.99 8.48
CA GLY A 22 30.32 -5.92 7.05
C GLY A 22 29.32 -6.96 6.55
N GLU A 23 28.89 -7.92 7.37
CA GLU A 23 27.99 -8.99 6.92
C GLU A 23 26.55 -8.51 6.70
N LEU A 24 26.08 -7.51 7.46
CA LEU A 24 24.75 -6.92 7.30
C LEU A 24 24.66 -5.97 6.10
N GLU A 25 25.81 -5.45 5.67
CA GLU A 25 26.00 -4.51 4.58
C GLU A 25 26.04 -5.21 3.22
N LEU A 26 26.15 -6.55 3.20
CA LEU A 26 26.05 -7.34 1.99
C LEU A 26 24.66 -7.15 1.33
N ASN A 27 24.64 -7.15 0.00
CA ASN A 27 23.39 -6.99 -0.73
C ASN A 27 22.54 -8.25 -0.64
N HIS A 28 21.37 -8.09 -0.05
CA HIS A 28 20.29 -9.06 -0.02
C HIS A 28 19.18 -8.68 -0.99
N ALA A 29 18.30 -9.64 -1.27
CA ALA A 29 17.13 -9.43 -2.10
C ALA A 29 15.89 -9.99 -1.38
N VAL A 30 14.81 -9.20 -1.34
CA VAL A 30 13.48 -9.65 -0.95
C VAL A 30 12.54 -9.42 -2.12
N SER A 31 11.73 -10.43 -2.45
CA SER A 31 10.66 -10.32 -3.43
C SER A 31 9.31 -10.51 -2.76
N CYS A 32 8.33 -9.73 -3.18
CA CYS A 32 6.94 -9.91 -2.82
C CYS A 32 6.04 -9.69 -4.04
N THR A 33 4.83 -10.23 -3.98
CA THR A 33 3.83 -10.11 -5.03
C THR A 33 2.62 -9.39 -4.45
N LEU A 34 2.20 -8.30 -5.10
CA LEU A 34 1.11 -7.45 -4.65
C LEU A 34 0.07 -7.28 -5.78
N PRO A 35 -1.25 -7.21 -5.49
CA PRO A 35 -2.27 -6.92 -6.49
C PRO A 35 -2.01 -5.62 -7.26
N CYS A 36 -2.21 -5.64 -8.58
CA CYS A 36 -2.05 -4.47 -9.46
C CYS A 36 -3.05 -3.35 -9.15
N SER A 37 -4.26 -3.69 -8.69
CA SER A 37 -5.39 -2.75 -8.48
C SER A 37 -5.01 -1.53 -7.62
N HIS A 38 -4.21 -1.73 -6.57
CA HIS A 38 -3.75 -0.64 -5.70
C HIS A 38 -2.28 -0.29 -5.94
N MET A 39 -1.55 -1.16 -6.63
CA MET A 39 -0.21 -0.83 -7.08
C MET A 39 -0.27 0.29 -8.09
N ASP A 40 -1.17 0.26 -9.08
CA ASP A 40 -1.27 1.30 -10.10
C ASP A 40 -1.53 2.70 -9.52
N THR A 41 -2.36 2.82 -8.47
CA THR A 41 -2.61 4.08 -7.74
C THR A 41 -1.41 4.52 -6.89
N LEU A 42 -0.68 3.58 -6.29
CA LEU A 42 0.61 3.82 -5.63
C LEU A 42 1.69 4.25 -6.65
N LEU A 43 1.46 3.92 -7.92
CA LEU A 43 2.35 4.01 -9.07
C LEU A 43 1.93 5.08 -10.10
N GLU A 44 0.86 5.85 -9.90
CA GLU A 44 0.50 7.00 -10.76
C GLU A 44 1.63 8.06 -10.76
N ASN A 45 2.39 8.13 -9.66
CA ASN A 45 3.67 8.84 -9.53
C ASN A 45 4.85 7.86 -9.39
N LYS A 46 4.84 6.78 -10.19
CA LYS A 46 5.71 5.57 -10.20
C LYS A 46 7.13 5.74 -9.69
N LYS A 47 7.75 6.87 -9.99
CA LYS A 47 9.15 7.16 -9.67
C LYS A 47 9.30 7.89 -8.34
N GLU A 48 8.42 8.82 -7.98
CA GLU A 48 8.69 9.71 -6.85
C GLU A 48 8.68 8.98 -5.51
N TYR A 49 7.64 8.17 -5.24
CA TYR A 49 7.58 7.43 -3.98
C TYR A 49 8.62 6.31 -3.91
N ILE A 50 8.78 5.56 -5.00
CA ILE A 50 9.79 4.49 -5.06
C ILE A 50 11.19 5.06 -4.88
N THR A 51 11.55 6.13 -5.61
CA THR A 51 12.83 6.83 -5.44
C THR A 51 12.98 7.43 -4.06
N TYR A 52 11.90 7.90 -3.43
CA TYR A 52 11.93 8.33 -2.03
C TYR A 52 12.31 7.16 -1.11
N VAL A 53 11.65 6.00 -1.22
CA VAL A 53 11.95 4.82 -0.39
C VAL A 53 13.37 4.32 -0.64
N GLU A 54 13.79 4.20 -1.91
CA GLU A 54 15.15 3.84 -2.30
C GLU A 54 16.18 4.77 -1.63
N ARG A 55 15.94 6.09 -1.67
CA ARG A 55 16.81 7.09 -1.07
C ARG A 55 16.85 7.03 0.46
N GLN A 56 15.71 6.83 1.11
CA GLN A 56 15.66 6.77 2.58
C GLN A 56 16.26 5.48 3.15
N THR A 57 16.16 4.38 2.40
CA THR A 57 16.59 3.06 2.88
C THR A 57 17.92 2.62 2.32
N ASN A 58 18.48 3.34 1.33
CA ASN A 58 19.65 2.93 0.58
C ASN A 58 19.46 1.56 -0.08
N THR A 59 18.32 1.39 -0.76
CA THR A 59 17.95 0.16 -1.50
C THR A 59 17.64 0.49 -2.95
N SER A 60 17.55 -0.55 -3.79
CA SER A 60 16.98 -0.48 -5.13
C SER A 60 15.71 -1.31 -5.20
N ILE A 61 14.65 -0.77 -5.78
CA ILE A 61 13.34 -1.38 -5.89
C ILE A 61 12.98 -1.51 -7.37
N LYS A 62 12.69 -2.73 -7.80
CA LYS A 62 12.23 -3.05 -9.15
C LYS A 62 10.82 -3.61 -9.09
N VAL A 63 9.89 -2.94 -9.77
CA VAL A 63 8.51 -3.42 -9.92
C VAL A 63 8.35 -3.99 -11.33
N ARG A 64 7.96 -5.26 -11.43
CA ARG A 64 7.60 -5.92 -12.68
C ARG A 64 6.12 -6.26 -12.64
N GLY A 65 5.31 -5.54 -13.42
CA GLY A 65 3.91 -5.88 -13.62
C GLY A 65 3.77 -7.13 -14.49
N SER A 66 2.86 -8.02 -14.14
CA SER A 66 2.27 -8.98 -15.09
C SER A 66 1.08 -8.29 -15.75
N GLU A 67 1.13 -8.07 -17.07
CA GLU A 67 -0.01 -7.52 -17.83
C GLU A 67 -1.22 -8.46 -17.82
N THR A 68 -1.04 -9.73 -17.43
CA THR A 68 -2.04 -10.79 -17.56
C THR A 68 -2.67 -11.25 -16.25
N ASP A 69 -1.99 -11.11 -15.11
CA ASP A 69 -2.42 -11.79 -13.87
C ASP A 69 -2.99 -10.85 -12.79
N GLY A 70 -2.98 -9.53 -13.01
CA GLY A 70 -3.47 -8.58 -12.01
C GLY A 70 -2.59 -8.54 -10.74
N PHE A 71 -1.35 -9.03 -10.81
CA PHE A 71 -0.35 -8.96 -9.77
C PHE A 71 0.97 -8.35 -10.29
N SER A 72 1.62 -7.57 -9.43
CA SER A 72 2.94 -7.00 -9.66
C SER A 72 3.95 -7.64 -8.71
N ASN A 73 5.11 -8.01 -9.26
CA ASN A 73 6.24 -8.48 -8.46
C ASN A 73 7.13 -7.29 -8.09
N VAL A 74 7.37 -7.10 -6.81
CA VAL A 74 8.28 -6.09 -6.27
C VAL A 74 9.52 -6.79 -5.75
N MET A 75 10.68 -6.40 -6.27
CA MET A 75 11.98 -6.91 -5.86
C MET A 75 12.81 -5.77 -5.29
N ILE A 76 13.25 -5.93 -4.04
CA ILE A 76 14.00 -4.95 -3.28
C ILE A 76 15.39 -5.52 -3.01
N THR A 77 16.43 -4.77 -3.34
CA THR A 77 17.84 -5.18 -3.16
C THR A 77 18.64 -4.14 -2.38
N GLY A 78 19.50 -4.56 -1.46
CA GLY A 78 20.35 -3.68 -0.64
C GLY A 78 20.81 -4.36 0.65
N PRO A 79 21.38 -3.62 1.61
CA PRO A 79 21.77 -4.15 2.93
C PRO A 79 20.59 -4.85 3.64
N LEU A 80 20.87 -5.84 4.48
CA LEU A 80 19.84 -6.74 5.02
C LEU A 80 18.69 -5.99 5.70
N LEU A 81 19.03 -5.13 6.67
CA LEU A 81 18.04 -4.38 7.43
C LEU A 81 17.35 -3.30 6.58
N SER A 82 18.09 -2.68 5.67
CA SER A 82 17.58 -1.71 4.70
C SER A 82 16.49 -2.31 3.80
N VAL A 83 16.71 -3.53 3.30
CA VAL A 83 15.73 -4.24 2.46
C VAL A 83 14.43 -4.49 3.22
N TYR A 84 14.49 -4.93 4.47
CA TYR A 84 13.28 -5.15 5.26
C TYR A 84 12.57 -3.84 5.61
N ALA A 85 13.30 -2.76 5.89
CA ALA A 85 12.71 -1.44 6.09
C ALA A 85 11.97 -0.95 4.84
N ALA A 86 12.60 -1.08 3.67
CA ALA A 86 11.98 -0.75 2.38
C ALA A 86 10.76 -1.62 2.09
N HIS A 87 10.85 -2.93 2.37
CA HIS A 87 9.73 -3.85 2.20
C HIS A 87 8.54 -3.47 3.07
N MET A 88 8.76 -3.18 4.36
CA MET A 88 7.70 -2.72 5.26
C MET A 88 7.09 -1.39 4.79
N ALA A 89 7.91 -0.46 4.28
CA ALA A 89 7.42 0.82 3.76
C ALA A 89 6.50 0.62 2.55
N VAL A 90 6.90 -0.22 1.59
CA VAL A 90 6.08 -0.55 0.41
C VAL A 90 4.76 -1.21 0.81
N VAL A 91 4.82 -2.23 1.66
CA VAL A 91 3.62 -2.98 2.09
C VAL A 91 2.69 -2.12 2.94
N LYS A 92 3.23 -1.24 3.80
CA LYS A 92 2.41 -0.30 4.56
C LYS A 92 1.65 0.64 3.63
N THR A 93 2.34 1.28 2.69
CA THR A 93 1.71 2.21 1.75
C THR A 93 0.67 1.53 0.87
N PHE A 94 0.92 0.28 0.46
CA PHE A 94 -0.06 -0.52 -0.26
C PHE A 94 -1.38 -0.64 0.53
N HIS A 95 -1.32 -1.10 1.79
CA HIS A 95 -2.52 -1.24 2.60
C HIS A 95 -3.14 0.11 2.99
N ASP A 96 -2.35 1.17 3.17
CA ASP A 96 -2.87 2.51 3.41
C ASP A 96 -3.74 2.96 2.23
N LYS A 97 -3.29 2.70 1.00
CA LYS A 97 -4.04 3.04 -0.23
C LYS A 97 -5.28 2.18 -0.41
N GLU A 98 -5.19 0.88 -0.17
CA GLU A 98 -6.35 -0.01 -0.19
C GLU A 98 -7.46 0.49 0.75
N ARG A 99 -7.11 0.94 1.96
CA ARG A 99 -8.09 1.51 2.89
C ARG A 99 -8.66 2.85 2.44
N GLU A 100 -7.86 3.71 1.79
CA GLU A 100 -8.33 4.97 1.21
C GLU A 100 -9.33 4.73 0.07
N ASP A 101 -9.07 3.75 -0.79
CA ASP A 101 -9.93 3.42 -1.92
C ASP A 101 -11.28 2.89 -1.45
N VAL A 102 -11.28 1.95 -0.49
CA VAL A 102 -12.52 1.45 0.14
C VAL A 102 -13.33 2.57 0.79
N ALA A 103 -12.66 3.51 1.47
CA ALA A 103 -13.33 4.66 2.09
C ALA A 103 -13.96 5.60 1.05
N LYS A 104 -13.28 5.84 -0.08
CA LYS A 104 -13.81 6.65 -1.19
C LYS A 104 -15.01 6.00 -1.87
N GLU A 105 -14.96 4.69 -2.11
CA GLU A 105 -16.09 3.96 -2.70
C GLU A 105 -17.33 4.02 -1.81
N GLU A 106 -17.16 3.86 -0.50
CA GLU A 106 -18.26 3.98 0.46
C GLU A 106 -18.82 5.40 0.50
N GLN A 107 -17.95 6.42 0.50
CA GLN A 107 -18.39 7.81 0.43
C GLN A 107 -19.15 8.12 -0.87
N GLN A 108 -18.71 7.58 -2.00
CA GLN A 108 -19.37 7.76 -3.29
C GLN A 108 -20.77 7.12 -3.30
N ARG A 109 -20.92 5.92 -2.75
CA ARG A 109 -22.24 5.26 -2.60
C ARG A 109 -23.20 6.08 -1.74
N GLN A 110 -22.72 6.67 -0.64
CA GLN A 110 -23.53 7.53 0.21
C GLN A 110 -23.96 8.80 -0.52
N VAL A 111 -23.09 9.41 -1.33
CA VAL A 111 -23.45 10.57 -2.16
C VAL A 111 -24.54 10.22 -3.16
N GLU A 112 -24.43 9.06 -3.84
CA GLU A 112 -25.44 8.59 -4.80
C GLU A 112 -26.78 8.31 -4.13
N GLU A 113 -26.78 7.70 -2.94
CA GLU A 113 -27.99 7.45 -2.17
C GLU A 113 -28.68 8.77 -1.76
N LEU A 114 -27.91 9.75 -1.26
CA LEU A 114 -28.43 11.06 -0.88
C LEU A 114 -29.00 11.82 -2.09
N GLN A 115 -28.35 11.72 -3.26
CA GLN A 115 -28.87 12.29 -4.51
C GLN A 115 -30.19 11.65 -4.94
N ALA A 116 -30.33 10.33 -4.81
CA ALA A 116 -31.58 9.63 -5.10
C ALA A 116 -32.71 10.04 -4.13
N GLN A 117 -32.38 10.19 -2.84
CA GLN A 117 -33.34 10.68 -1.83
C GLN A 117 -33.80 12.11 -2.13
N LEU A 118 -32.87 13.02 -2.48
CA LEU A 118 -33.18 14.39 -2.89
C LEU A 118 -34.12 14.42 -4.10
N ALA A 119 -33.81 13.66 -5.16
CA ALA A 119 -34.65 13.61 -6.36
C ALA A 119 -36.08 13.10 -6.07
N ASN A 120 -36.21 12.15 -5.14
CA ASN A 120 -37.52 11.65 -4.70
C ASN A 120 -38.30 12.74 -3.94
N VAL A 121 -37.64 13.44 -3.00
CA VAL A 121 -38.26 14.53 -2.24
C VAL A 121 -38.69 15.68 -3.17
N GLU A 122 -37.85 16.06 -4.14
CA GLU A 122 -38.19 17.08 -5.14
C GLU A 122 -39.43 16.70 -5.96
N SER A 123 -39.52 15.43 -6.37
CA SER A 123 -40.70 14.91 -7.08
C SER A 123 -41.96 14.99 -6.22
N GLN A 124 -41.89 14.58 -4.95
CA GLN A 124 -43.01 14.66 -4.02
C GLN A 124 -43.48 16.10 -3.78
N LEU A 125 -42.54 17.03 -3.62
CA LEU A 125 -42.85 18.45 -3.45
C LEU A 125 -43.58 19.01 -4.68
N ARG A 126 -43.12 18.65 -5.88
CA ARG A 126 -43.72 19.10 -7.14
C ARG A 126 -45.15 18.58 -7.29
N VAL A 127 -45.42 17.33 -6.90
CA VAL A 127 -46.77 16.75 -6.89
C VAL A 127 -47.67 17.43 -5.84
N ALA A 128 -47.15 17.74 -4.65
CA ALA A 128 -47.91 18.42 -3.61
C ALA A 128 -48.28 19.86 -4.02
N GLN A 129 -47.35 20.60 -4.65
CA GLN A 129 -47.58 21.95 -5.17
C GLN A 129 -48.64 21.97 -6.28
N GLN A 130 -48.66 20.95 -7.15
CA GLN A 130 -49.67 20.82 -8.20
C GLN A 130 -51.06 20.47 -7.66
N ARG A 131 -51.16 19.86 -6.48
CA ARG A 131 -52.44 19.53 -5.82
C ARG A 131 -53.02 20.69 -5.00
N SER A 132 -52.22 21.70 -4.66
CA SER A 132 -52.68 22.88 -3.91
C SER A 132 -52.94 24.10 -4.79
N SER A 133 -52.83 23.97 -6.11
CA SER A 133 -53.24 24.98 -7.12
C SER A 133 -54.55 24.56 -7.77
#